data_AF-A0A514XP83-F1
#
_entry.id   AF-A0A514XP83-F1
#
_cell.length_a   1.000
_cell.length_b   1.000
_cell.length_c   1.000
_cell.angle_alpha   90.00
_cell.angle_beta   90.00
_cell.angle_gamma   90.00
#
_symmetry.space_group_name_H-M   'P 1'
#
loop_
_entity.id
_entity.type
_entity.pdbx_description
1 polymer ?
#
loop_
_entity_poly.entity_id
_entity_poly.type
_entity_poly.pdbx_seq_one_letter_code
_entity_poly.pdbx_strand_id
1 'polypeptide(L)'
;MAVNYLKIIEASEELLRNGQVAKAAQNFKKIRLSKVVTKDAVHVAQFARRTGQITAGLKVLQRQISKKQTVDRQNLEFKAEYANVLTLIGCVTEALGILAEVTTQSIPEALLAKSWCHFEVWEYSKAIPLLKKYVRVQSDEYLRLAGYVNLAEALLGAGDPVSAIAIATKAAAEAKRKYYTRLLANALHIRAQAYELQHDLAKSNSDLKQAMEIFGSSLTSDAFLIRRQIAINDSIRNKKAASLVKAKDEALGLGEYESLRHLDYKSLEIKFNNEVFNHLYYGSPYEHFRTRLLKRFPQGKIRRNYIWGDKSGTALDLSTENVHFGTKSVEITPQVHRLLLTLINDSYNPVRIGGIYSSSFPGSHFIADHSSTVVHQALKRLRQWFEENEIPLTVECTKRRYRLIQLKPVGIILSKDSFKELEGLSTIQKLRRAFVIAHEFGMTDAIDVLGISKASAHRALVSEIMSGNIEKKHKGRNTKYVIKAGE
;
A
#
# COMPACT_ATOMS: atom_id res chain seq x y z
N MET A 1 -0.51 0.13 -40.62
CA MET A 1 -0.82 -1.17 -39.98
C MET A 1 -1.11 -0.95 -38.51
N ALA A 2 -2.27 -1.40 -38.00
CA ALA A 2 -2.55 -1.36 -36.57
C ALA A 2 -1.58 -2.29 -35.85
N VAL A 3 -0.79 -1.76 -34.90
CA VAL A 3 0.10 -2.59 -34.08
C VAL A 3 -0.78 -3.54 -33.28
N ASN A 4 -0.61 -4.84 -33.51
CA ASN A 4 -1.28 -5.86 -32.71
C ASN A 4 -0.55 -5.97 -31.36
N TYR A 5 -0.99 -5.18 -30.37
CA TYR A 5 -0.42 -5.17 -29.04
C TYR A 5 -0.60 -6.51 -28.30
N LEU A 6 -1.55 -7.37 -28.70
CA LEU A 6 -1.69 -8.71 -28.13
C LEU A 6 -0.46 -9.57 -28.47
N LYS A 7 0.05 -9.49 -29.71
CA LYS A 7 1.32 -10.16 -30.09
C LYS A 7 2.51 -9.68 -29.27
N ILE A 8 2.52 -8.39 -28.89
CA ILE A 8 3.58 -7.83 -28.01
C ILE A 8 3.47 -8.41 -26.60
N ILE A 9 2.25 -8.54 -26.07
CA ILE A 9 1.98 -9.13 -24.75
C ILE A 9 2.38 -10.61 -24.77
N GLU A 10 1.89 -11.39 -25.73
CA GLU A 10 2.20 -12.82 -25.90
C GLU A 10 3.72 -13.07 -25.96
N ALA A 11 4.43 -12.32 -26.81
CA ALA A 11 5.90 -12.42 -26.91
C ALA A 11 6.64 -12.00 -25.63
N SER A 12 5.98 -11.25 -24.73
CA SER A 12 6.56 -10.80 -23.46
C SER A 12 6.20 -11.70 -22.28
N GLU A 13 5.26 -12.65 -22.42
CA GLU A 13 4.90 -13.58 -21.36
C GLU A 13 6.07 -14.47 -20.96
N GLU A 14 6.81 -14.98 -21.95
CA GLU A 14 8.01 -15.78 -21.70
C GLU A 14 9.10 -14.97 -20.98
N LEU A 15 9.30 -13.71 -21.39
CA LEU A 15 10.21 -12.79 -20.71
C LEU A 15 9.83 -12.61 -19.23
N LEU A 16 8.54 -12.43 -18.95
CA LEU A 16 8.05 -12.26 -17.58
C LEU A 16 8.22 -13.54 -16.73
N ARG A 17 7.91 -14.71 -17.30
CA ARG A 17 8.11 -16.02 -16.65
C ARG A 17 9.59 -16.28 -16.35
N ASN A 18 10.48 -15.83 -17.23
CA ASN A 18 11.94 -15.93 -17.08
C ASN A 18 12.56 -14.77 -16.28
N GLY A 19 11.75 -13.92 -15.64
CA GLY A 19 12.24 -12.81 -14.81
C GLY A 19 12.86 -11.63 -15.58
N GLN A 20 12.78 -11.61 -16.91
CA GLN A 20 13.30 -10.54 -17.77
C GLN A 20 12.36 -9.32 -17.85
N VAL A 21 11.92 -8.83 -16.68
CA VAL A 21 10.91 -7.76 -16.54
C VAL A 21 11.32 -6.47 -17.27
N ALA A 22 12.61 -6.11 -17.24
CA ALA A 22 13.10 -4.90 -17.92
C ALA A 22 12.90 -4.97 -19.44
N LYS A 23 13.15 -6.12 -20.08
CA LYS A 23 12.90 -6.32 -21.51
C LYS A 23 11.41 -6.32 -21.83
N ALA A 24 10.59 -6.95 -21.00
CA ALA A 24 9.13 -6.89 -21.13
C ALA A 24 8.61 -5.44 -21.00
N ALA A 25 9.18 -4.64 -20.10
CA ALA A 25 8.84 -3.22 -19.97
C ALA A 25 9.27 -2.39 -21.21
N GLN A 26 10.41 -2.72 -21.83
CA GLN A 26 10.79 -2.13 -23.11
C GLN A 26 9.78 -2.48 -24.22
N ASN A 27 9.26 -3.71 -24.24
CA ASN A 27 8.20 -4.10 -25.16
C ASN A 27 6.90 -3.35 -24.89
N PHE A 28 6.51 -3.15 -23.62
CA PHE A 28 5.34 -2.36 -23.26
C PHE A 28 5.36 -0.95 -23.87
N LYS A 29 6.54 -0.29 -23.89
CA LYS A 29 6.69 1.07 -24.47
C LYS A 29 6.33 1.15 -25.96
N LYS A 30 6.30 0.02 -26.67
CA LYS A 30 5.89 -0.04 -28.09
C LYS A 30 4.36 0.03 -28.27
N ILE A 31 3.58 -0.17 -27.20
CA ILE A 31 2.11 -0.12 -27.23
C ILE A 31 1.64 1.34 -27.22
N ARG A 32 0.96 1.77 -28.28
CA ARG A 32 0.32 3.09 -28.35
C ARG A 32 -0.98 3.09 -27.55
N LEU A 33 -0.92 3.50 -26.28
CA LEU A 33 -2.08 3.44 -25.37
C LEU A 33 -3.33 4.12 -25.94
N SER A 34 -3.19 5.22 -26.70
CA SER A 34 -4.32 5.92 -27.38
C SER A 34 -5.06 5.10 -28.43
N LYS A 35 -4.51 3.96 -28.86
CA LYS A 35 -5.09 3.06 -29.87
C LYS A 35 -5.59 1.74 -29.30
N VAL A 36 -5.51 1.53 -27.98
CA VAL A 36 -6.04 0.34 -27.31
C VAL A 36 -7.56 0.39 -27.36
N VAL A 37 -8.19 -0.64 -27.91
CA VAL A 37 -9.66 -0.75 -27.93
C VAL A 37 -10.19 -1.29 -26.61
N THR A 38 -11.44 -0.97 -26.28
CA THR A 38 -12.11 -1.31 -25.02
C THR A 38 -11.96 -2.78 -24.63
N LYS A 39 -12.16 -3.71 -25.58
CA LYS A 39 -12.10 -5.16 -25.32
C LYS A 39 -10.72 -5.66 -24.86
N ASP A 40 -9.64 -4.95 -25.18
CA ASP A 40 -8.28 -5.39 -24.88
C ASP A 40 -7.63 -4.60 -23.73
N ALA A 41 -8.33 -3.60 -23.20
CA ALA A 41 -7.80 -2.71 -22.19
C ALA A 41 -7.42 -3.42 -20.89
N VAL A 42 -8.15 -4.49 -20.51
CA VAL A 42 -7.81 -5.32 -19.34
C VAL A 42 -6.47 -6.04 -19.54
N HIS A 43 -6.28 -6.73 -20.66
CA HIS A 43 -5.03 -7.40 -21.02
C HIS A 43 -3.83 -6.43 -21.05
N VAL A 44 -4.02 -5.25 -21.64
CA VAL A 44 -2.97 -4.21 -21.65
C VAL A 44 -2.67 -3.71 -20.24
N ALA A 45 -3.67 -3.54 -19.39
CA ALA A 45 -3.47 -3.12 -17.99
C ALA A 45 -2.76 -4.18 -17.16
N GLN A 46 -3.11 -5.46 -17.31
CA GLN A 46 -2.39 -6.59 -16.69
C GLN A 46 -0.91 -6.61 -17.08
N PHE A 47 -0.62 -6.42 -18.38
CA PHE A 47 0.75 -6.35 -18.86
C PHE A 47 1.48 -5.10 -18.33
N ALA A 48 0.81 -3.95 -18.28
CA ALA A 48 1.34 -2.73 -17.69
C ALA A 48 1.72 -2.95 -16.22
N ARG A 49 0.83 -3.60 -15.45
CA ARG A 49 1.05 -3.91 -14.04
C ARG A 49 2.28 -4.78 -13.83
N ARG A 50 2.38 -5.90 -14.57
CA ARG A 50 3.49 -6.87 -14.46
C ARG A 50 4.84 -6.30 -14.91
N THR A 51 4.83 -5.21 -15.69
CA THR A 51 6.03 -4.50 -16.14
C THR A 51 6.30 -3.18 -15.39
N GLY A 52 5.57 -2.92 -14.30
CA GLY A 52 5.74 -1.73 -13.46
C GLY A 52 5.21 -0.42 -14.07
N GLN A 53 4.48 -0.50 -15.19
CA GLN A 53 3.88 0.65 -15.89
C GLN A 53 2.50 1.01 -15.31
N ILE A 54 2.40 1.10 -13.98
CA ILE A 54 1.13 1.16 -13.23
C ILE A 54 0.22 2.30 -13.69
N THR A 55 0.77 3.52 -13.84
CA THR A 55 0.00 4.68 -14.32
C THR A 55 -0.52 4.49 -15.75
N ALA A 56 0.22 3.81 -16.62
CA ALA A 56 -0.24 3.52 -17.98
C ALA A 56 -1.42 2.54 -17.97
N GLY A 57 -1.32 1.46 -17.17
CA GLY A 57 -2.42 0.51 -16.99
C GLY A 57 -3.68 1.19 -16.44
N LEU A 58 -3.52 2.04 -15.42
CA LEU A 58 -4.65 2.79 -14.85
C LEU A 58 -5.33 3.69 -15.88
N LYS A 59 -4.54 4.45 -16.67
CA LYS A 59 -5.07 5.32 -17.73
C LYS A 59 -5.82 4.55 -18.81
N VAL A 60 -5.36 3.34 -19.16
CA VAL A 60 -6.04 2.49 -20.14
C VAL A 60 -7.41 2.05 -19.62
N LEU A 61 -7.49 1.60 -18.36
CA LEU A 61 -8.76 1.19 -17.75
C LEU A 61 -9.73 2.36 -17.60
N GLN A 62 -9.26 3.50 -17.09
CA GLN A 62 -10.14 4.63 -16.78
C GLN A 62 -10.76 5.31 -17.99
N ARG A 63 -10.25 5.10 -19.20
CA ARG A 63 -10.93 5.57 -20.43
C ARG A 63 -12.28 4.88 -20.66
N GLN A 64 -12.48 3.70 -20.08
CA GLN A 64 -13.75 3.01 -20.11
C GLN A 64 -14.71 3.54 -19.03
N ILE A 65 -14.19 4.31 -18.06
CA ILE A 65 -15.00 4.95 -17.04
C ILE A 65 -15.43 6.33 -17.58
N SER A 66 -16.74 6.57 -17.61
CA SER A 66 -17.33 7.82 -18.07
C SER A 66 -18.45 8.25 -17.14
N LYS A 67 -19.04 9.44 -17.37
CA LYS A 67 -20.24 9.88 -16.62
C LYS A 67 -21.39 8.86 -16.66
N LYS A 68 -21.48 8.03 -17.71
CA LYS A 68 -22.52 7.00 -17.88
C LYS A 68 -22.05 5.59 -17.51
N GLN A 69 -20.75 5.33 -17.54
CA GLN A 69 -20.14 4.04 -17.22
C GLN A 69 -19.28 4.19 -15.97
N THR A 70 -19.86 3.90 -14.81
CA THR A 70 -19.15 3.83 -13.53
C THR A 70 -18.39 2.51 -13.42
N VAL A 71 -17.50 2.38 -12.42
CA VAL A 71 -16.81 1.11 -12.11
C VAL A 71 -17.83 -0.01 -11.91
N ASP A 72 -18.93 0.27 -11.20
CA ASP A 72 -19.96 -0.72 -10.84
C ASP A 72 -20.63 -1.35 -12.06
N ARG A 73 -20.69 -0.60 -13.17
CA ARG A 73 -21.28 -1.03 -14.45
C ARG A 73 -20.31 -1.80 -15.35
N GLN A 74 -19.05 -1.92 -14.96
CA GLN A 74 -18.06 -2.68 -15.72
C GLN A 74 -18.16 -4.18 -15.42
N ASN A 75 -17.61 -4.99 -16.32
CA ASN A 75 -17.54 -6.43 -16.11
C ASN A 75 -16.58 -6.80 -14.96
N LEU A 76 -16.69 -8.04 -14.49
CA LEU A 76 -15.94 -8.53 -13.33
C LEU A 76 -14.41 -8.54 -13.55
N GLU A 77 -13.97 -8.83 -14.77
CA GLU A 77 -12.54 -8.86 -15.13
C GLU A 77 -11.91 -7.46 -15.04
N PHE A 78 -12.63 -6.45 -15.55
CA PHE A 78 -12.26 -5.04 -15.41
C PHE A 78 -12.15 -4.65 -13.95
N LYS A 79 -13.18 -4.95 -13.13
CA LYS A 79 -13.20 -4.60 -11.71
C LYS A 79 -12.00 -5.20 -10.97
N ALA A 80 -11.70 -6.48 -11.23
CA ALA A 80 -10.56 -7.17 -10.62
C ALA A 80 -9.22 -6.51 -11.00
N GLU A 81 -8.98 -6.25 -12.28
CA GLU A 81 -7.72 -5.63 -12.70
C GLU A 81 -7.61 -4.15 -12.28
N TYR A 82 -8.72 -3.41 -12.31
CA TYR A 82 -8.75 -2.03 -11.83
C TYR A 82 -8.37 -1.95 -10.35
N ALA A 83 -8.95 -2.82 -9.51
CA ALA A 83 -8.59 -2.91 -8.11
C ALA A 83 -7.12 -3.29 -7.88
N ASN A 84 -6.58 -4.24 -8.67
CA ASN A 84 -5.15 -4.58 -8.61
C ASN A 84 -4.24 -3.37 -8.84
N VAL A 85 -4.58 -2.54 -9.83
CA VAL A 85 -3.81 -1.33 -10.15
C VAL A 85 -3.98 -0.27 -9.05
N LEU A 86 -5.17 -0.13 -8.46
CA LEU A 86 -5.44 0.76 -7.32
C LEU A 86 -4.59 0.39 -6.10
N THR A 87 -4.49 -0.90 -5.77
CA THR A 87 -3.63 -1.39 -4.66
C THR A 87 -2.19 -0.93 -4.81
N LEU A 88 -1.64 -1.02 -6.04
CA LEU A 88 -0.25 -0.65 -6.32
C LEU A 88 0.03 0.85 -6.22
N ILE A 89 -0.99 1.71 -6.34
CA ILE A 89 -0.86 3.14 -6.09
C ILE A 89 -1.25 3.56 -4.66
N GLY A 90 -1.60 2.61 -3.79
CA GLY A 90 -1.92 2.83 -2.38
C GLY A 90 -3.41 3.07 -2.10
N CYS A 91 -4.30 2.91 -3.07
CA CYS A 91 -5.76 3.02 -2.87
C CYS A 91 -6.37 1.71 -2.35
N VAL A 92 -5.82 1.18 -1.25
CA VAL A 92 -6.13 -0.18 -0.76
C VAL A 92 -7.60 -0.35 -0.36
N THR A 93 -8.17 0.63 0.35
CA THR A 93 -9.59 0.59 0.79
C THR A 93 -10.55 0.57 -0.39
N GLU A 94 -10.32 1.42 -1.40
CA GLU A 94 -11.12 1.46 -2.61
C GLU A 94 -11.02 0.13 -3.38
N ALA A 95 -9.79 -0.40 -3.52
CA ALA A 95 -9.55 -1.68 -4.18
C ALA A 95 -10.29 -2.85 -3.49
N LEU A 96 -10.27 -2.90 -2.15
CA LEU A 96 -11.00 -3.92 -1.38
C LEU A 96 -12.51 -3.82 -1.60
N GLY A 97 -13.07 -2.61 -1.62
CA GLY A 97 -14.49 -2.38 -1.89
C GLY A 97 -14.90 -2.93 -3.26
N ILE A 98 -14.13 -2.60 -4.31
CA ILE A 98 -14.39 -3.09 -5.68
C ILE A 98 -14.27 -4.61 -5.76
N LEU A 99 -13.24 -5.20 -5.12
CA LEU A 99 -13.02 -6.64 -5.13
C LEU A 99 -14.12 -7.40 -4.37
N ALA A 100 -14.82 -6.79 -3.42
CA ALA A 100 -15.92 -7.41 -2.72
C ALA A 100 -17.05 -7.84 -3.68
N GLU A 101 -17.26 -7.08 -4.76
CA GLU A 101 -18.28 -7.34 -5.79
C GLU A 101 -17.86 -8.39 -6.83
N VAL A 102 -16.58 -8.78 -6.86
CA VAL A 102 -16.06 -9.71 -7.87
C VAL A 102 -16.30 -11.15 -7.43
N THR A 103 -17.07 -11.90 -8.24
CA THR A 103 -17.29 -13.33 -7.98
C THR A 103 -16.03 -14.13 -8.28
N THR A 104 -15.55 -14.87 -7.27
CA THR A 104 -14.26 -15.56 -7.34
C THR A 104 -14.32 -16.88 -8.12
N GLN A 105 -15.51 -17.31 -8.51
CA GLN A 105 -15.71 -18.54 -9.28
C GLN A 105 -15.29 -18.35 -10.74
N SER A 106 -15.59 -17.18 -11.31
CA SER A 106 -15.22 -16.83 -12.69
C SER A 106 -13.87 -16.13 -12.78
N ILE A 107 -13.48 -15.36 -11.75
CA ILE A 107 -12.20 -14.63 -11.70
C ILE A 107 -11.42 -15.02 -10.44
N PRO A 108 -10.73 -16.19 -10.43
CA PRO A 108 -9.88 -16.60 -9.31
C PRO A 108 -8.87 -15.54 -8.86
N GLU A 109 -8.31 -14.77 -9.80
CA GLU A 109 -7.31 -13.72 -9.58
C GLU A 109 -7.78 -12.65 -8.59
N ALA A 110 -9.10 -12.46 -8.43
CA ALA A 110 -9.65 -11.56 -7.43
C ALA A 110 -9.30 -11.99 -5.99
N LEU A 111 -9.12 -13.29 -5.72
CA LEU A 111 -8.66 -13.79 -4.42
C LEU A 111 -7.22 -13.39 -4.14
N LEU A 112 -6.36 -13.50 -5.16
CA LEU A 112 -4.96 -13.09 -5.06
C LEU A 112 -4.86 -11.57 -4.89
N ALA A 113 -5.65 -10.80 -5.64
CA ALA A 113 -5.74 -9.35 -5.51
C ALA A 113 -6.14 -8.91 -4.08
N LYS A 114 -7.20 -9.51 -3.51
CA LYS A 114 -7.62 -9.25 -2.12
C LYS A 114 -6.50 -9.57 -1.13
N SER A 115 -5.75 -10.64 -1.36
CA SER A 115 -4.63 -11.04 -0.51
C SER A 115 -3.52 -9.99 -0.51
N TRP A 116 -3.19 -9.43 -1.68
CA TRP A 116 -2.22 -8.33 -1.79
C TRP A 116 -2.69 -7.04 -1.12
N CYS A 117 -3.98 -6.73 -1.17
CA CYS A 117 -4.53 -5.62 -0.38
C CYS A 117 -4.24 -5.81 1.11
N HIS A 118 -4.45 -7.01 1.65
CA HIS A 118 -4.13 -7.31 3.03
C HIS A 118 -2.62 -7.28 3.33
N PHE A 119 -1.76 -7.65 2.38
CA PHE A 119 -0.31 -7.50 2.53
C PHE A 119 0.10 -6.03 2.67
N GLU A 120 -0.45 -5.12 1.86
CA GLU A 120 -0.14 -3.69 1.93
C GLU A 120 -0.52 -3.03 3.27
N VAL A 121 -1.42 -3.66 4.05
CA VAL A 121 -1.83 -3.22 5.40
C VAL A 121 -1.39 -4.18 6.52
N TRP A 122 -0.46 -5.10 6.23
CA TRP A 122 0.11 -6.06 7.19
C TRP A 122 -0.92 -7.00 7.88
N GLU A 123 -2.03 -7.28 7.22
CA GLU A 123 -3.10 -8.19 7.68
C GLU A 123 -2.94 -9.62 7.10
N TYR A 124 -1.74 -10.19 7.20
CA TYR A 124 -1.41 -11.49 6.59
C TYR A 124 -2.37 -12.63 6.95
N SER A 125 -2.90 -12.63 8.17
CA SER A 125 -3.88 -13.63 8.63
C SER A 125 -5.16 -13.64 7.78
N LYS A 126 -5.64 -12.48 7.32
CA LYS A 126 -6.82 -12.36 6.45
C LYS A 126 -6.54 -12.85 5.02
N ALA A 127 -5.29 -12.80 4.57
CA ALA A 127 -4.89 -13.31 3.25
C ALA A 127 -4.86 -14.85 3.18
N ILE A 128 -4.57 -15.55 4.28
CA ILE A 128 -4.45 -17.02 4.32
C ILE A 128 -5.69 -17.75 3.77
N PRO A 129 -6.94 -17.50 4.26
CA PRO A 129 -8.11 -18.21 3.74
C PRO A 129 -8.37 -17.91 2.25
N LEU A 130 -8.09 -16.68 1.80
CA LEU A 130 -8.20 -16.27 0.40
C LEU A 130 -7.23 -17.05 -0.49
N LEU A 131 -5.96 -17.13 -0.08
CA LEU A 131 -4.91 -17.86 -0.80
C LEU A 131 -5.14 -19.37 -0.79
N LYS A 132 -5.61 -19.95 0.32
CA LYS A 132 -6.05 -21.35 0.38
C LYS A 132 -7.21 -21.64 -0.59
N LYS A 133 -8.15 -20.70 -0.78
CA LYS A 133 -9.19 -20.82 -1.80
C LYS A 133 -8.60 -20.69 -3.20
N TYR A 134 -7.75 -19.69 -3.43
CA TYR A 134 -7.12 -19.42 -4.73
C TYR A 134 -6.37 -20.64 -5.27
N VAL A 135 -5.49 -21.25 -4.48
CA VAL A 135 -4.71 -22.43 -4.92
C VAL A 135 -5.58 -23.65 -5.24
N ARG A 136 -6.80 -23.73 -4.69
CA ARG A 136 -7.74 -24.83 -4.98
C ARG A 136 -8.51 -24.60 -6.28
N VAL A 137 -8.89 -23.35 -6.56
CA VAL A 137 -9.75 -23.03 -7.72
C VAL A 137 -8.94 -22.63 -8.97
N GLN A 138 -7.66 -22.31 -8.83
CA GLN A 138 -6.81 -21.92 -9.96
C GLN A 138 -6.43 -23.14 -10.81
N SER A 139 -6.81 -23.08 -12.09
CA SER A 139 -6.56 -24.12 -13.09
C SER A 139 -5.16 -24.02 -13.70
N ASP A 140 -4.64 -22.81 -13.93
CA ASP A 140 -3.29 -22.62 -14.47
C ASP A 140 -2.24 -23.05 -13.45
N GLU A 141 -1.34 -23.96 -13.85
CA GLU A 141 -0.35 -24.54 -12.94
C GLU A 141 0.65 -23.51 -12.40
N TYR A 142 1.09 -22.57 -13.24
CA TYR A 142 2.06 -21.55 -12.84
C TYR A 142 1.43 -20.57 -11.85
N LEU A 143 0.21 -20.10 -12.14
CA LEU A 143 -0.54 -19.21 -11.26
C LEU A 143 -0.91 -19.89 -9.95
N ARG A 144 -1.30 -21.17 -9.99
CA ARG A 144 -1.56 -21.95 -8.76
C ARG A 144 -0.29 -22.06 -7.91
N LEU A 145 0.86 -22.29 -8.53
CA LEU A 145 2.14 -22.34 -7.82
C LEU A 145 2.54 -20.98 -7.24
N ALA A 146 2.32 -19.88 -7.98
CA ALA A 146 2.49 -18.53 -7.46
C ALA A 146 1.56 -18.28 -6.25
N GLY A 147 0.35 -18.82 -6.26
CA GLY A 147 -0.56 -18.83 -5.12
C GLY A 147 0.01 -19.53 -3.89
N TYR A 148 0.68 -20.69 -4.06
CA TYR A 148 1.36 -21.37 -2.95
C TYR A 148 2.53 -20.55 -2.38
N VAL A 149 3.31 -19.88 -3.23
CA VAL A 149 4.39 -18.99 -2.78
C VAL A 149 3.84 -17.85 -1.94
N ASN A 150 2.77 -17.17 -2.40
CA ASN A 150 2.11 -16.12 -1.62
C ASN A 150 1.46 -16.68 -0.33
N LEU A 151 0.94 -17.92 -0.35
CA LEU A 151 0.40 -18.56 0.84
C LEU A 151 1.49 -18.81 1.89
N ALA A 152 2.67 -19.26 1.48
CA ALA A 152 3.81 -19.41 2.39
C ALA A 152 4.23 -18.07 3.00
N GLU A 153 4.26 -17.00 2.20
CA GLU A 153 4.53 -15.64 2.69
C GLU A 153 3.48 -15.17 3.71
N ALA A 154 2.19 -15.41 3.43
CA ALA A 154 1.12 -15.07 4.36
C ALA A 154 1.23 -15.82 5.69
N LEU A 155 1.54 -17.12 5.65
CA LEU A 155 1.76 -17.94 6.85
C LEU A 155 2.96 -17.43 7.65
N LEU A 156 4.06 -17.11 6.98
CA LEU A 156 5.25 -16.53 7.61
C LEU A 156 4.93 -15.18 8.27
N GLY A 157 4.26 -14.27 7.55
CA GLY A 157 3.86 -12.95 8.05
C GLY A 157 2.91 -13.02 9.24
N ALA A 158 2.06 -14.05 9.28
CA ALA A 158 1.16 -14.36 10.41
C ALA A 158 1.86 -15.03 11.60
N GLY A 159 3.17 -15.33 11.50
CA GLY A 159 3.94 -15.95 12.58
C GLY A 159 3.81 -17.47 12.66
N ASP A 160 3.47 -18.15 11.56
CA ASP A 160 3.43 -19.61 11.45
C ASP A 160 4.56 -20.13 10.54
N PRO A 161 5.81 -20.18 11.04
CA PRO A 161 6.95 -20.61 10.24
C PRO A 161 6.88 -22.10 9.88
N VAL A 162 6.22 -22.94 10.70
CA VAL A 162 6.12 -24.38 10.45
C VAL A 162 5.30 -24.65 9.19
N SER A 163 4.08 -24.10 9.11
CA SER A 163 3.26 -24.24 7.92
C SER A 163 3.89 -23.54 6.71
N ALA A 164 4.56 -22.39 6.91
CA ALA A 164 5.28 -21.70 5.85
C ALA A 164 6.38 -22.59 5.22
N ILE A 165 7.19 -23.29 6.03
CA ILE A 165 8.23 -24.23 5.55
C ILE A 165 7.60 -25.35 4.73
N ALA A 166 6.50 -25.94 5.22
CA ALA A 166 5.83 -27.05 4.53
C ALA A 166 5.33 -26.62 3.13
N ILE A 167 4.62 -25.48 3.06
CA ILE A 167 4.11 -24.95 1.80
C ILE A 167 5.24 -24.52 0.86
N ALA A 168 6.24 -23.80 1.37
CA ALA A 168 7.37 -23.34 0.57
C ALA A 168 8.22 -24.50 0.03
N THR A 169 8.38 -25.58 0.80
CA THR A 169 9.09 -26.79 0.36
C THR A 169 8.39 -27.45 -0.82
N LYS A 170 7.06 -27.63 -0.72
CA LYS A 170 6.26 -28.15 -1.83
C LYS A 170 6.37 -27.26 -3.06
N ALA A 171 6.22 -25.95 -2.87
CA ALA A 171 6.30 -24.97 -3.96
C ALA A 171 7.68 -24.96 -4.65
N ALA A 172 8.77 -25.01 -3.88
CA ALA A 172 10.12 -25.06 -4.41
C ALA A 172 10.36 -26.34 -5.23
N ALA A 173 9.94 -27.51 -4.73
CA ALA A 173 10.09 -28.77 -5.45
C ALA A 173 9.35 -28.74 -6.80
N GLU A 174 8.12 -28.24 -6.82
CA GLU A 174 7.32 -28.13 -8.04
C GLU A 174 7.88 -27.08 -9.01
N ALA A 175 8.31 -25.92 -8.51
CA ALA A 175 8.93 -24.87 -9.32
C ALA A 175 10.22 -25.35 -9.98
N LYS A 176 11.05 -26.10 -9.25
CA LYS A 176 12.28 -26.73 -9.77
C LYS A 176 11.96 -27.71 -10.89
N ARG A 177 10.99 -28.60 -10.69
CA ARG A 177 10.56 -29.60 -11.69
C ARG A 177 10.07 -28.96 -12.99
N LYS A 178 9.41 -27.80 -12.89
CA LYS A 178 8.81 -27.08 -14.03
C LYS A 178 9.71 -25.97 -14.59
N TYR A 179 10.93 -25.83 -14.08
CA TYR A 179 11.88 -24.77 -14.46
C TYR A 179 11.34 -23.34 -14.25
N TYR A 180 10.44 -23.13 -13.28
CA TYR A 180 9.95 -21.81 -12.90
C TYR A 180 10.94 -21.13 -11.93
N THR A 181 12.08 -20.73 -12.46
CA THR A 181 13.25 -20.24 -11.69
C THR A 181 12.92 -19.14 -10.70
N ARG A 182 12.12 -18.14 -11.10
CA ARG A 182 11.72 -17.04 -10.21
C ARG A 182 10.86 -17.52 -9.04
N LEU A 183 9.90 -18.41 -9.27
CA LEU A 183 9.07 -18.98 -8.20
C LEU A 183 9.88 -19.87 -7.27
N LEU A 184 10.85 -20.62 -7.82
CA LEU A 184 11.78 -21.41 -7.02
C LEU A 184 12.58 -20.52 -6.06
N ALA A 185 13.21 -19.46 -6.56
CA ALA A 185 14.02 -18.58 -5.74
C ALA A 185 13.17 -17.84 -4.66
N ASN A 186 11.96 -17.41 -4.99
CA ASN A 186 11.03 -16.82 -4.02
C ASN A 186 10.62 -17.83 -2.93
N ALA A 187 10.32 -19.07 -3.31
CA ALA A 187 9.98 -20.12 -2.36
C ALA A 187 11.15 -20.46 -1.42
N LEU A 188 12.37 -20.55 -1.96
CA LEU A 188 13.60 -20.75 -1.18
C LEU A 188 13.83 -19.59 -0.21
N HIS A 189 13.68 -18.35 -0.66
CA HIS A 189 13.82 -17.17 0.21
C HIS A 189 12.81 -17.19 1.36
N ILE A 190 11.52 -17.42 1.11
CA ILE A 190 10.49 -17.50 2.16
C ILE A 190 10.82 -18.64 3.14
N ARG A 191 11.25 -19.81 2.64
CA ARG A 191 11.63 -20.93 3.49
C ARG A 191 12.86 -20.61 4.35
N ALA A 192 13.84 -19.88 3.81
CA ALA A 192 14.99 -19.42 4.56
C ALA A 192 14.60 -18.49 5.71
N GLN A 193 13.66 -17.56 5.49
CA GLN A 193 13.14 -16.69 6.55
C GLN A 193 12.41 -17.50 7.63
N ALA A 194 11.63 -18.50 7.23
CA ALA A 194 10.95 -19.38 8.18
C ALA A 194 11.94 -20.22 9.01
N TYR A 195 13.03 -20.73 8.40
CA TYR A 195 14.11 -21.39 9.14
C TYR A 195 14.84 -20.45 10.10
N GLU A 196 15.03 -19.18 9.73
CA GLU A 196 15.60 -18.16 10.63
C GLU A 196 14.74 -17.97 11.88
N LEU A 197 13.42 -17.88 11.72
CA LEU A 197 12.49 -17.80 12.87
C LEU A 197 12.50 -19.06 13.75
N GLN A 198 12.91 -20.21 13.22
CA GLN A 198 13.13 -21.45 13.98
C GLN A 198 14.57 -21.61 14.48
N HIS A 199 15.41 -20.59 14.31
CA HIS A 199 16.82 -20.60 14.68
C HIS A 199 17.69 -21.63 13.92
N ASP A 200 17.23 -22.16 12.79
CA ASP A 200 18.00 -23.05 11.90
C ASP A 200 18.74 -22.24 10.82
N LEU A 201 19.77 -21.50 11.24
CA LEU A 201 20.55 -20.64 10.34
C LEU A 201 21.32 -21.43 9.27
N ALA A 202 21.59 -22.72 9.51
CA ALA A 202 22.28 -23.57 8.55
C ALA A 202 21.39 -23.84 7.33
N LYS A 203 20.15 -24.31 7.55
CA LYS A 203 19.19 -24.50 6.46
C LYS A 203 18.81 -23.17 5.80
N SER A 204 18.64 -22.11 6.59
CA SER A 204 18.38 -20.77 6.07
C SER A 204 19.47 -20.33 5.08
N ASN A 205 20.75 -20.43 5.45
CA ASN A 205 21.86 -20.04 4.57
C ASN A 205 21.99 -20.96 3.34
N SER A 206 21.69 -22.26 3.46
CA SER A 206 21.66 -23.18 2.32
C SER A 206 20.63 -22.77 1.27
N ASP A 207 19.42 -22.39 1.70
CA ASP A 207 18.36 -21.92 0.80
C ASP A 207 18.71 -20.57 0.17
N LEU A 208 19.29 -19.64 0.94
CA LEU A 208 19.72 -18.34 0.41
C LEU A 208 20.83 -18.47 -0.63
N LYS A 209 21.77 -19.41 -0.44
CA LYS A 209 22.81 -19.69 -1.44
C LYS A 209 22.19 -20.15 -2.76
N GLN A 210 21.29 -21.12 -2.71
CA GLN A 210 20.58 -21.61 -3.91
C GLN A 210 19.74 -20.51 -4.58
N ALA A 211 19.05 -19.69 -3.78
CA ALA A 211 18.28 -18.57 -4.33
C ALA A 211 19.18 -17.52 -5.00
N MET A 212 20.37 -17.25 -4.44
CA MET A 212 21.35 -16.34 -5.01
C MET A 212 21.94 -16.86 -6.33
N GLU A 213 22.18 -18.17 -6.45
CA GLU A 213 22.63 -18.79 -7.70
C GLU A 213 21.63 -18.57 -8.84
N ILE A 214 20.33 -18.49 -8.54
CA ILE A 214 19.27 -18.22 -9.53
C ILE A 214 19.22 -16.75 -9.95
N PHE A 215 19.27 -15.82 -9.00
CA PHE A 215 19.18 -14.38 -9.31
C PHE A 215 20.51 -13.73 -9.73
N GLY A 216 21.63 -14.40 -9.46
CA GLY A 216 22.98 -13.94 -9.74
C GLY A 216 23.31 -12.58 -9.12
N SER A 217 24.19 -11.83 -9.77
CA SER A 217 24.59 -10.48 -9.35
C SER A 217 23.61 -9.38 -9.79
N SER A 218 22.35 -9.73 -10.06
CA SER A 218 21.38 -8.74 -10.54
C SER A 218 21.07 -7.70 -9.46
N LEU A 219 20.93 -6.43 -9.86
CA LEU A 219 20.51 -5.32 -9.00
C LEU A 219 18.98 -5.22 -8.90
N THR A 220 18.31 -6.38 -8.89
CA THR A 220 16.85 -6.44 -8.75
C THR A 220 16.43 -6.38 -7.29
N SER A 221 15.20 -5.95 -7.04
CA SER A 221 14.57 -6.01 -5.71
C SER A 221 14.61 -7.44 -5.14
N ASP A 222 14.24 -8.44 -5.95
CA ASP A 222 14.24 -9.86 -5.53
C ASP A 222 15.64 -10.32 -5.07
N ALA A 223 16.70 -9.97 -5.80
CA ALA A 223 18.08 -10.31 -5.42
C ALA A 223 18.52 -9.58 -4.12
N PHE A 224 18.08 -8.33 -3.94
CA PHE A 224 18.34 -7.59 -2.71
C PHE A 224 17.68 -8.25 -1.49
N LEU A 225 16.44 -8.75 -1.60
CA LEU A 225 15.76 -9.40 -0.47
C LEU A 225 16.56 -10.60 0.07
N ILE A 226 17.24 -11.34 -0.81
CA ILE A 226 18.11 -12.46 -0.43
C ILE A 226 19.38 -11.94 0.25
N ARG A 227 20.06 -10.93 -0.31
CA ARG A 227 21.25 -10.30 0.31
C ARG A 227 20.94 -9.74 1.69
N ARG A 228 19.78 -9.09 1.84
CA ARG A 228 19.25 -8.61 3.12
C ARG A 228 19.12 -9.75 4.12
N GLN A 229 18.55 -10.90 3.73
CA GLN A 229 18.40 -12.03 4.63
C GLN A 229 19.75 -12.66 5.02
N ILE A 230 20.72 -12.72 4.09
CA ILE A 230 22.09 -13.13 4.40
C ILE A 230 22.69 -12.20 5.46
N ALA A 231 22.55 -10.89 5.29
CA ALA A 231 23.03 -9.91 6.26
C ALA A 231 22.36 -10.07 7.65
N ILE A 232 21.07 -10.42 7.69
CA ILE A 232 20.35 -10.73 8.93
C ILE A 232 20.96 -11.97 9.59
N ASN A 233 21.11 -13.08 8.86
CA ASN A 233 21.64 -14.33 9.40
C ASN A 233 23.08 -14.15 9.91
N ASP A 234 23.92 -13.41 9.18
CA ASP A 234 25.29 -13.08 9.60
C ASP A 234 25.31 -12.24 10.88
N SER A 235 24.40 -11.28 10.99
CA SER A 235 24.33 -10.39 12.15
C SER A 235 23.84 -11.13 13.40
N ILE A 236 22.89 -12.06 13.25
CA ILE A 236 22.43 -12.96 14.32
C ILE A 236 23.58 -13.87 14.77
N ARG A 237 24.24 -14.56 13.81
CA ARG A 237 25.33 -15.50 14.08
C ARG A 237 26.48 -14.84 14.83
N ASN A 238 26.87 -13.64 14.41
CA ASN A 238 28.03 -12.94 14.96
C ASN A 238 27.68 -11.97 16.09
N LYS A 239 26.39 -11.80 16.42
CA LYS A 239 25.87 -10.80 17.37
C LYS A 239 26.39 -9.37 17.09
N LYS A 240 26.53 -9.01 15.81
CA LYS A 240 27.08 -7.73 15.35
C LYS A 240 26.16 -7.10 14.32
N ALA A 241 25.87 -5.81 14.48
CA ALA A 241 24.96 -5.08 13.58
C ALA A 241 25.61 -4.59 12.27
N ALA A 242 26.92 -4.82 12.06
CA ALA A 242 27.65 -4.24 10.93
C ALA A 242 27.07 -4.64 9.56
N SER A 243 26.66 -5.89 9.37
CA SER A 243 26.04 -6.32 8.11
C SER A 243 24.64 -5.73 7.92
N LEU A 244 23.88 -5.49 9.00
CA LEU A 244 22.59 -4.80 8.92
C LEU A 244 22.75 -3.35 8.44
N VAL A 245 23.79 -2.63 8.89
CA VAL A 245 24.03 -1.24 8.46
C VAL A 245 24.23 -1.18 6.95
N LYS A 246 25.10 -2.03 6.39
CA LYS A 246 25.32 -2.11 4.94
C LYS A 246 24.02 -2.43 4.17
N ALA A 247 23.23 -3.38 4.69
CA ALA A 247 21.96 -3.74 4.07
C ALA A 247 20.93 -2.60 4.14
N LYS A 248 20.97 -1.74 5.16
CA LYS A 248 20.11 -0.55 5.24
C LYS A 248 20.47 0.48 4.19
N ASP A 249 21.77 0.74 3.99
CA ASP A 249 22.22 1.69 2.96
C ASP A 249 21.78 1.22 1.56
N GLU A 250 21.92 -0.07 1.27
CA GLU A 250 21.45 -0.67 0.01
C GLU A 250 19.91 -0.57 -0.11
N ALA A 251 19.16 -0.90 0.94
CA ALA A 251 17.70 -0.79 0.97
C ALA A 251 17.23 0.64 0.66
N LEU A 252 17.88 1.63 1.26
CA LEU A 252 17.58 3.05 1.06
C LEU A 252 17.84 3.46 -0.39
N GLY A 253 18.98 3.06 -0.97
CA GLY A 253 19.31 3.34 -2.38
C GLY A 253 18.33 2.72 -3.38
N LEU A 254 17.82 1.52 -3.07
CA LEU A 254 16.82 0.83 -3.90
C LEU A 254 15.39 1.37 -3.69
N GLY A 255 15.11 1.98 -2.54
CA GLY A 255 13.76 2.38 -2.14
C GLY A 255 12.95 1.21 -1.55
N GLU A 256 13.63 0.28 -0.89
CA GLU A 256 13.08 -0.92 -0.25
C GLU A 256 12.71 -0.64 1.21
N TYR A 257 11.73 0.24 1.40
CA TYR A 257 11.37 0.80 2.70
C TYR A 257 10.88 -0.24 3.72
N GLU A 258 10.17 -1.26 3.26
CA GLU A 258 9.73 -2.39 4.11
C GLU A 258 10.95 -3.18 4.64
N SER A 259 12.01 -3.26 3.84
CA SER A 259 13.27 -3.88 4.26
C SER A 259 14.01 -3.04 5.28
N LEU A 260 13.99 -1.71 5.17
CA LEU A 260 14.53 -0.83 6.22
C LEU A 260 13.85 -1.09 7.57
N ARG A 261 12.51 -1.11 7.58
CA ARG A 261 11.73 -1.41 8.79
C ARG A 261 12.06 -2.79 9.36
N HIS A 262 12.19 -3.80 8.50
CA HIS A 262 12.58 -5.14 8.92
C HIS A 262 14.00 -5.16 9.53
N LEU A 263 14.96 -4.48 8.91
CA LEU A 263 16.34 -4.41 9.39
C LEU A 263 16.43 -3.69 10.74
N ASP A 264 15.64 -2.63 10.96
CA ASP A 264 15.52 -2.00 12.27
C ASP A 264 14.91 -2.94 13.31
N TYR A 265 13.84 -3.66 12.96
CA TYR A 265 13.25 -4.68 13.82
C TYR A 265 14.28 -5.75 14.23
N LYS A 266 15.07 -6.26 13.27
CA LYS A 266 16.13 -7.25 13.53
C LYS A 266 17.29 -6.68 14.34
N SER A 267 17.59 -5.39 14.19
CA SER A 267 18.63 -4.74 15.02
C SER A 267 18.28 -4.77 16.51
N LEU A 268 16.99 -4.67 16.87
CA LEU A 268 16.53 -4.81 18.25
C LEU A 268 16.73 -6.21 18.82
N GLU A 269 16.69 -7.26 18.00
CA GLU A 269 16.97 -8.65 18.42
C GLU A 269 18.45 -8.87 18.74
N ILE A 270 19.34 -8.12 18.08
CA ILE A 270 20.79 -8.20 18.32
C ILE A 270 21.19 -7.34 19.52
N LYS A 271 20.74 -6.09 19.55
CA LYS A 271 21.01 -5.13 20.62
C LYS A 271 19.81 -4.21 20.77
N PHE A 272 19.06 -4.42 21.83
CA PHE A 272 17.87 -3.61 22.11
C PHE A 272 18.24 -2.12 22.25
N ASN A 273 17.48 -1.26 21.58
CA ASN A 273 17.61 0.18 21.64
C ASN A 273 16.21 0.82 21.70
N ASN A 274 15.92 1.53 22.78
CA ASN A 274 14.59 2.10 23.00
C ASN A 274 14.21 3.19 21.98
N GLU A 275 15.20 3.90 21.39
CA GLU A 275 14.95 4.89 20.34
C GLU A 275 14.51 4.20 19.04
N VAL A 276 15.21 3.14 18.62
CA VAL A 276 14.83 2.34 17.44
C VAL A 276 13.45 1.68 17.66
N PHE A 277 13.19 1.19 18.87
CA PHE A 277 11.88 0.65 19.25
C PHE A 277 10.76 1.69 19.10
N ASN A 278 10.95 2.90 19.62
CA ASN A 278 9.96 3.97 19.47
C ASN A 278 9.83 4.41 18.01
N HIS A 279 10.93 4.47 17.24
CA HIS A 279 10.88 4.76 15.81
C HIS A 279 10.05 3.73 15.03
N LEU A 280 10.21 2.43 15.34
CA LEU A 280 9.39 1.37 14.75
C LEU A 280 7.91 1.48 15.17
N TYR A 281 7.65 1.78 16.44
CA TYR A 281 6.29 1.86 16.97
C TYR A 281 5.52 3.06 16.39
N TYR A 282 6.10 4.26 16.40
CA TYR A 282 5.46 5.48 15.90
C TYR A 282 5.57 5.64 14.39
N GLY A 283 6.63 5.10 13.78
CA GLY A 283 6.88 5.20 12.34
C GLY A 283 6.21 4.12 11.51
N SER A 284 5.38 3.24 12.11
CA SER A 284 4.65 2.19 11.40
C SER A 284 3.15 2.33 11.65
N PRO A 285 2.32 2.51 10.62
CA PRO A 285 0.88 2.73 10.80
C PRO A 285 0.12 1.44 11.14
N TYR A 286 0.75 0.27 10.94
CA TYR A 286 0.09 -1.02 10.97
C TYR A 286 -0.08 -1.55 12.41
N GLU A 287 -1.33 -1.71 12.84
CA GLU A 287 -1.64 -2.17 14.20
C GLU A 287 -1.09 -3.57 14.51
N HIS A 288 -1.21 -4.51 13.57
CA HIS A 288 -0.65 -5.86 13.73
C HIS A 288 0.87 -5.85 13.90
N PHE A 289 1.57 -4.97 13.18
CA PHE A 289 3.02 -4.80 13.35
C PHE A 289 3.35 -4.28 14.75
N ARG A 290 2.67 -3.24 15.22
CA ARG A 290 2.87 -2.66 16.56
C ARG A 290 2.58 -3.67 17.67
N THR A 291 1.50 -4.44 17.54
CA THR A 291 1.17 -5.54 18.46
C THR A 291 2.28 -6.59 18.50
N ARG A 292 2.79 -7.01 17.34
CA ARG A 292 3.90 -7.97 17.25
C ARG A 292 5.18 -7.41 17.86
N LEU A 293 5.50 -6.14 17.60
CA LEU A 293 6.66 -5.45 18.16
C LEU A 293 6.61 -5.45 19.69
N LEU A 294 5.46 -5.08 20.28
CA LEU A 294 5.27 -5.07 21.73
C LEU A 294 5.39 -6.46 22.35
N LYS A 295 4.79 -7.47 21.71
CA LYS A 295 4.90 -8.87 22.15
C LYS A 295 6.34 -9.37 22.11
N ARG A 296 7.10 -9.00 21.07
CA ARG A 296 8.49 -9.46 20.90
C ARG A 296 9.47 -8.75 21.84
N PHE A 297 9.24 -7.47 22.11
CA PHE A 297 10.13 -6.64 22.93
C PHE A 297 9.37 -6.05 24.13
N PRO A 298 8.99 -6.88 25.12
CA PRO A 298 8.22 -6.43 26.29
C PRO A 298 8.97 -5.40 27.15
N GLN A 299 10.30 -5.34 27.05
CA GLN A 299 11.14 -4.33 27.70
C GLN A 299 11.02 -2.92 27.06
N GLY A 300 10.36 -2.81 25.90
CA GLY A 300 10.21 -1.55 25.18
C GLY A 300 9.34 -0.56 25.92
N LYS A 301 9.89 0.62 26.19
CA LYS A 301 9.17 1.72 26.83
C LYS A 301 8.65 2.66 25.75
N ILE A 302 7.34 2.55 25.46
CA ILE A 302 6.64 3.50 24.59
C ILE A 302 6.66 4.86 25.27
N ARG A 303 7.14 5.88 24.58
CA ARG A 303 7.09 7.25 25.10
C ARG A 303 5.66 7.77 25.09
N ARG A 304 5.38 8.83 25.86
CA ARG A 304 4.11 9.54 25.71
C ARG A 304 4.07 10.28 24.37
N ASN A 305 5.17 10.98 24.09
CA ASN A 305 5.40 11.75 22.89
C ASN A 305 6.65 11.24 22.17
N TYR A 306 6.57 11.19 20.84
CA TYR A 306 7.67 10.85 19.96
C TYR A 306 7.98 12.05 19.07
N ILE A 307 9.26 12.39 18.91
CA ILE A 307 9.70 13.47 18.04
C ILE A 307 10.19 12.83 16.74
N TRP A 308 9.46 13.06 15.66
CA TRP A 308 9.90 12.74 14.30
C TRP A 308 10.88 13.82 13.83
N GLY A 309 12.01 13.41 13.25
CA GLY A 309 13.04 14.33 12.76
C GLY A 309 14.11 14.68 13.80
N ASP A 310 14.75 15.84 13.62
CA ASP A 310 15.80 16.36 14.50
C ASP A 310 15.24 16.89 15.84
N LYS A 311 15.71 16.31 16.95
CA LYS A 311 15.29 16.65 18.31
C LYS A 311 15.89 17.96 18.84
N SER A 312 16.89 18.52 18.15
CA SER A 312 17.56 19.76 18.54
C SER A 312 16.86 21.02 18.02
N GLY A 313 15.98 20.89 17.03
CA GLY A 313 15.26 22.01 16.42
C GLY A 313 13.94 22.37 17.11
N THR A 314 13.35 23.49 16.69
CA THR A 314 11.97 23.84 17.04
C THR A 314 11.03 22.74 16.58
N ALA A 315 10.08 22.35 17.43
CA ALA A 315 9.16 21.26 17.12
C ALA A 315 7.77 21.78 16.73
N LEU A 316 7.17 21.13 15.73
CA LEU A 316 5.77 21.25 15.37
C LEU A 316 4.96 20.24 16.19
N ASP A 317 4.13 20.72 17.11
CA ASP A 317 3.32 19.87 17.96
C ASP A 317 1.99 19.50 17.29
N LEU A 318 1.85 18.21 16.96
CA LEU A 318 0.61 17.60 16.43
C LEU A 318 -0.05 16.68 17.46
N SER A 319 0.31 16.80 18.73
CA SER A 319 -0.28 16.01 19.82
C SER A 319 -1.52 16.68 20.43
N THR A 320 -1.75 17.95 20.12
CA THR A 320 -2.84 18.80 20.62
C THR A 320 -3.77 19.22 19.49
N GLU A 321 -5.01 19.64 19.82
CA GLU A 321 -5.97 20.16 18.83
C GLU A 321 -5.48 21.48 18.20
N ASN A 322 -4.83 22.33 18.98
CA ASN A 322 -4.16 23.52 18.48
C ASN A 322 -2.74 23.15 18.06
N VAL A 323 -2.39 23.41 16.81
CA VAL A 323 -1.04 23.13 16.31
C VAL A 323 -0.10 24.27 16.71
N HIS A 324 1.02 23.91 17.33
CA HIS A 324 2.03 24.86 17.78
C HIS A 324 3.36 24.62 17.06
N PHE A 325 4.05 25.67 16.66
CA PHE A 325 5.44 25.60 16.21
C PHE A 325 6.33 26.38 17.19
N GLY A 326 7.02 25.64 18.07
CA GLY A 326 7.65 26.25 19.25
C GLY A 326 6.60 26.84 20.19
N THR A 327 6.67 28.15 20.44
CA THR A 327 5.68 28.88 21.25
C THR A 327 4.56 29.52 20.42
N LYS A 328 4.69 29.54 19.09
CA LYS A 328 3.73 30.18 18.18
C LYS A 328 2.58 29.23 17.87
N SER A 329 1.34 29.65 18.14
CA SER A 329 0.15 28.97 17.60
C SER A 329 0.09 29.20 16.10
N VAL A 330 -0.14 28.14 15.32
CA VAL A 330 -0.24 28.22 13.86
C VAL A 330 -1.60 27.71 13.41
N GLU A 331 -2.31 28.52 12.64
CA GLU A 331 -3.59 28.10 12.06
C GLU A 331 -3.34 27.08 10.95
N ILE A 332 -3.97 25.91 11.06
CA ILE A 332 -3.88 24.85 10.06
C ILE A 332 -5.28 24.45 9.60
N THR A 333 -5.47 24.38 8.28
CA THR A 333 -6.74 23.87 7.75
C THR A 333 -6.81 22.35 7.93
N PRO A 334 -8.01 21.75 8.13
CA PRO A 334 -8.14 20.30 8.27
C PRO A 334 -7.56 19.49 7.10
N GLN A 335 -7.60 20.03 5.88
CA GLN A 335 -7.02 19.37 4.71
C GLN A 335 -5.49 19.35 4.76
N VAL A 336 -4.86 20.46 5.15
CA VAL A 336 -3.40 20.56 5.32
C VAL A 336 -2.95 19.66 6.47
N HIS A 337 -3.72 19.64 7.57
CA HIS A 337 -3.43 18.79 8.72
C HIS A 337 -3.46 17.30 8.37
N ARG A 338 -4.54 16.81 7.74
CA ARG A 338 -4.61 15.41 7.28
C ARG A 338 -3.51 15.04 6.30
N LEU A 339 -3.17 15.94 5.38
CA LEU A 339 -2.09 15.70 4.42
C LEU A 339 -0.73 15.59 5.11
N LEU A 340 -0.47 16.46 6.09
CA LEU A 340 0.72 16.40 6.94
C LEU A 340 0.80 15.06 7.69
N LEU A 341 -0.28 14.69 8.39
CA LEU A 341 -0.37 13.40 9.10
C LEU A 341 -0.18 12.22 8.16
N THR A 342 -0.77 12.27 6.96
CA THR A 342 -0.62 11.22 5.95
C THR A 342 0.85 11.01 5.57
N LEU A 343 1.61 12.10 5.35
CA LEU A 343 3.00 12.05 4.92
C LEU A 343 3.97 11.55 6.01
N ILE A 344 3.57 11.57 7.28
CA ILE A 344 4.40 11.12 8.43
C ILE A 344 3.91 9.82 9.07
N ASN A 345 2.72 9.35 8.71
CA ASN A 345 2.08 8.15 9.26
C ASN A 345 2.95 6.89 9.08
N ASP A 346 3.71 6.81 7.99
CA ASP A 346 4.74 5.80 7.78
C ASP A 346 6.09 6.48 7.62
N SER A 347 6.91 6.45 8.66
CA SER A 347 8.24 7.09 8.66
C SER A 347 9.25 6.34 7.78
N TYR A 348 8.95 5.09 7.40
CA TYR A 348 9.81 4.30 6.54
C TYR A 348 9.42 4.45 5.07
N ASN A 349 8.14 4.33 4.76
CA ASN A 349 7.65 4.16 3.39
C ASN A 349 6.99 5.45 2.85
N PRO A 350 7.66 6.19 1.96
CA PRO A 350 7.10 7.36 1.31
C PRO A 350 5.76 7.02 0.63
N VAL A 351 4.77 7.87 0.90
CA VAL A 351 3.37 7.65 0.55
C VAL A 351 3.20 7.72 -0.96
N ARG A 352 2.42 6.79 -1.52
CA ARG A 352 2.06 6.78 -2.94
C ARG A 352 0.90 7.76 -3.19
N ILE A 353 0.79 8.26 -4.42
CA ILE A 353 -0.23 9.28 -4.77
C ILE A 353 -1.67 8.85 -4.45
N GLY A 354 -1.98 7.56 -4.63
CA GLY A 354 -3.29 7.01 -4.31
C GLY A 354 -3.55 6.97 -2.82
N GLY A 355 -2.55 6.61 -2.01
CA GLY A 355 -2.62 6.69 -0.55
C GLY A 355 -2.89 8.11 -0.06
N ILE A 356 -2.18 9.10 -0.61
CA ILE A 356 -2.43 10.52 -0.29
C ILE A 356 -3.87 10.92 -0.60
N TYR A 357 -4.35 10.53 -1.78
CA TYR A 357 -5.71 10.85 -2.20
C TYR A 357 -6.75 10.18 -1.29
N SER A 358 -6.62 8.87 -1.02
CA SER A 358 -7.57 8.14 -0.18
C SER A 358 -7.63 8.69 1.25
N SER A 359 -6.49 9.10 1.83
CA SER A 359 -6.46 9.70 3.17
C SER A 359 -6.97 11.15 3.20
N SER A 360 -6.67 11.94 2.16
CA SER A 360 -7.05 13.36 2.11
C SER A 360 -8.50 13.59 1.65
N PHE A 361 -9.06 12.65 0.87
CA PHE A 361 -10.38 12.73 0.25
C PHE A 361 -11.18 11.45 0.50
N PRO A 362 -11.46 11.12 1.78
CA PRO A 362 -12.17 9.89 2.11
C PRO A 362 -13.53 9.83 1.41
N GLY A 363 -13.89 8.65 0.89
CA GLY A 363 -15.14 8.40 0.16
C GLY A 363 -15.12 8.83 -1.31
N SER A 364 -14.04 9.41 -1.81
CA SER A 364 -13.87 9.73 -3.23
C SER A 364 -13.10 8.63 -3.97
N HIS A 365 -13.52 8.30 -5.18
CA HIS A 365 -12.81 7.37 -6.06
C HIS A 365 -11.58 8.01 -6.71
N PHE A 366 -10.52 7.24 -6.89
CA PHE A 366 -9.31 7.71 -7.55
C PHE A 366 -9.46 7.72 -9.09
N ILE A 367 -9.26 8.88 -9.72
CA ILE A 367 -9.26 9.09 -11.17
C ILE A 367 -7.89 9.66 -11.56
N ALA A 368 -7.10 8.96 -12.37
CA ALA A 368 -5.67 9.21 -12.56
C ALA A 368 -5.34 10.67 -12.92
N ASP A 369 -6.04 11.27 -13.88
CA ASP A 369 -5.71 12.64 -14.29
C ASP A 369 -6.27 13.70 -13.31
N HIS A 370 -7.49 13.49 -12.80
CA HIS A 370 -8.13 14.44 -11.89
C HIS A 370 -7.57 14.37 -10.46
N SER A 371 -7.56 13.18 -9.86
CA SER A 371 -7.10 12.95 -8.49
C SER A 371 -5.62 13.32 -8.32
N SER A 372 -4.76 13.04 -9.32
CA SER A 372 -3.36 13.48 -9.26
C SER A 372 -3.24 15.00 -9.20
N THR A 373 -4.02 15.71 -10.02
CA THR A 373 -4.04 17.19 -10.02
C THR A 373 -4.48 17.73 -8.66
N VAL A 374 -5.54 17.15 -8.08
CA VAL A 374 -6.06 17.53 -6.77
C VAL A 374 -5.02 17.29 -5.67
N VAL A 375 -4.31 16.15 -5.69
CA VAL A 375 -3.22 15.87 -4.75
C VAL A 375 -2.09 16.89 -4.90
N HIS A 376 -1.66 17.21 -6.13
CA HIS A 376 -0.61 18.20 -6.35
C HIS A 376 -0.98 19.60 -5.87
N GLN A 377 -2.25 20.00 -6.01
CA GLN A 377 -2.75 21.26 -5.45
C GLN A 377 -2.72 21.24 -3.91
N ALA A 378 -3.12 20.13 -3.28
CA ALA A 378 -3.05 19.99 -1.82
C ALA A 378 -1.60 20.04 -1.31
N LEU A 379 -0.68 19.35 -2.00
CA LEU A 379 0.76 19.40 -1.72
C LEU A 379 1.35 20.81 -1.89
N LYS A 380 0.91 21.57 -2.91
CA LYS A 380 1.32 22.97 -3.09
C LYS A 380 0.88 23.83 -1.90
N ARG A 381 -0.36 23.68 -1.44
CA ARG A 381 -0.89 24.41 -0.26
C ARG A 381 -0.13 24.04 1.01
N LEU A 382 0.22 22.77 1.22
CA LEU A 382 1.04 22.36 2.37
C LEU A 382 2.42 23.02 2.35
N ARG A 383 3.09 23.08 1.18
CA ARG A 383 4.39 23.78 1.06
C ARG A 383 4.26 25.28 1.34
N GLN A 384 3.23 25.93 0.81
CA GLN A 384 2.95 27.35 1.07
C GLN A 384 2.69 27.58 2.57
N TRP A 385 1.93 26.70 3.22
CA TRP A 385 1.69 26.77 4.65
C TRP A 385 2.98 26.63 5.48
N PHE A 386 3.90 25.75 5.10
CA PHE A 386 5.23 25.68 5.74
C PHE A 386 6.01 27.00 5.59
N GLU A 387 6.00 27.60 4.40
CA GLU A 387 6.69 28.86 4.10
C GLU A 387 6.11 30.03 4.91
N GLU A 388 4.78 30.20 4.91
CA GLU A 388 4.07 31.26 5.65
C GLU A 388 4.29 31.18 7.17
N ASN A 389 4.55 29.98 7.70
CA ASN A 389 4.78 29.74 9.12
C ASN A 389 6.26 29.54 9.49
N GLU A 390 7.18 29.73 8.53
CA GLU A 390 8.63 29.56 8.70
C GLU A 390 9.03 28.17 9.24
N ILE A 391 8.25 27.15 8.92
CA ILE A 391 8.52 25.77 9.31
C ILE A 391 9.51 25.19 8.28
N PRO A 392 10.73 24.76 8.67
CA PRO A 392 11.77 24.34 7.73
C PRO A 392 11.56 22.90 7.25
N LEU A 393 10.37 22.63 6.72
CA LEU A 393 9.96 21.36 6.12
C LEU A 393 9.55 21.60 4.67
N THR A 394 9.71 20.58 3.83
CA THR A 394 9.11 20.56 2.49
C THR A 394 8.71 19.14 2.11
N VAL A 395 7.97 19.02 1.00
CA VAL A 395 7.58 17.73 0.45
C VAL A 395 8.47 17.39 -0.75
N GLU A 396 9.18 16.28 -0.66
CA GLU A 396 9.94 15.69 -1.77
C GLU A 396 9.08 14.66 -2.53
N CYS A 397 9.28 14.54 -3.85
CA CYS A 397 8.71 13.47 -4.65
C CYS A 397 9.82 12.69 -5.37
N THR A 398 10.00 11.42 -5.00
CA THR A 398 11.01 10.53 -5.59
C THR A 398 10.34 9.25 -6.06
N LYS A 399 10.52 8.89 -7.34
CA LYS A 399 9.89 7.71 -7.97
C LYS A 399 8.36 7.62 -7.73
N ARG A 400 7.65 8.76 -7.80
CA ARG A 400 6.19 8.90 -7.55
C ARG A 400 5.74 8.60 -6.12
N ARG A 401 6.66 8.68 -5.16
CA ARG A 401 6.36 8.61 -3.74
C ARG A 401 6.71 9.93 -3.09
N TYR A 402 5.94 10.30 -2.06
CA TYR A 402 6.03 11.58 -1.40
C TYR A 402 6.41 11.39 0.06
N ARG A 403 7.31 12.23 0.55
CA ARG A 403 7.71 12.27 1.95
C ARG A 403 7.99 13.69 2.38
N LEU A 404 7.92 13.94 3.68
CA LEU A 404 8.50 15.15 4.26
C LEU A 404 10.02 15.01 4.32
N ILE A 405 10.70 16.11 4.03
CA ILE A 405 12.14 16.27 4.25
C ILE A 405 12.38 17.55 5.05
N GLN A 406 13.46 17.54 5.82
CA GLN A 406 13.86 18.63 6.70
C GLN A 406 14.87 19.53 5.98
N LEU A 407 14.64 20.83 5.97
CA LEU A 407 15.55 21.82 5.38
C LEU A 407 16.54 22.38 6.42
N LYS A 408 16.15 22.38 7.70
CA LYS A 408 16.93 22.75 8.88
C LYS A 408 16.52 21.83 10.05
N PRO A 409 17.27 21.78 11.17
CA PRO A 409 16.85 21.07 12.37
C PRO A 409 15.43 21.47 12.79
N VAL A 410 14.53 20.48 12.85
CA VAL A 410 13.11 20.64 13.21
C VAL A 410 12.56 19.31 13.70
N GLY A 411 11.64 19.35 14.66
CA GLY A 411 10.93 18.16 15.14
C GLY A 411 9.45 18.20 14.76
N ILE A 412 8.79 17.04 14.74
CA ILE A 412 7.32 16.94 14.80
C ILE A 412 6.96 16.08 16.00
N ILE A 413 6.22 16.64 16.97
CA ILE A 413 5.78 15.92 18.16
C ILE A 413 4.51 15.14 17.83
N LEU A 414 4.57 13.84 18.05
CA LEU A 414 3.48 12.88 17.83
C LEU A 414 3.10 12.21 19.14
N SER A 415 1.81 12.07 19.39
CA SER A 415 1.27 11.20 20.43
C SER A 415 0.70 9.92 19.82
N LYS A 416 0.29 8.97 20.65
CA LYS A 416 -0.44 7.77 20.20
C LYS A 416 -1.73 8.14 19.44
N ASP A 417 -2.28 9.31 19.74
CA ASP A 417 -3.58 9.76 19.28
C ASP A 417 -3.51 10.71 18.07
N SER A 418 -2.31 11.18 17.69
CA SER A 418 -2.11 12.11 16.56
C SER A 418 -2.71 11.61 15.24
N PHE A 419 -2.86 10.30 15.06
CA PHE A 419 -3.42 9.71 13.84
C PHE A 419 -4.92 9.42 13.90
N LYS A 420 -5.60 9.65 15.04
CA LYS A 420 -7.07 9.47 15.15
C LYS A 420 -7.85 10.31 14.14
N GLU A 421 -7.30 11.45 13.72
CA GLU A 421 -7.89 12.26 12.66
C GLU A 421 -7.92 11.58 11.29
N LEU A 422 -6.93 10.71 11.00
CA LEU A 422 -6.92 9.91 9.77
C LEU A 422 -7.98 8.80 9.81
N GLU A 423 -8.34 8.35 11.02
CA GLU A 423 -9.44 7.40 11.26
C GLU A 423 -10.83 8.07 11.24
N GLY A 424 -10.86 9.40 11.06
CA GLY A 424 -12.06 10.21 11.12
C GLY A 424 -13.21 9.59 10.34
N LEU A 425 -14.40 9.60 10.95
CA LEU A 425 -15.62 9.07 10.34
C LEU A 425 -15.74 9.59 8.91
N SER A 426 -15.90 8.65 7.98
CA SER A 426 -16.31 8.96 6.61
C SER A 426 -17.55 9.87 6.64
N THR A 427 -17.73 10.66 5.58
CA THR A 427 -18.91 11.51 5.40
C THR A 427 -20.19 10.74 5.74
N ILE A 428 -20.34 9.53 5.18
CA ILE A 428 -21.50 8.69 5.44
C ILE A 428 -21.63 8.24 6.90
N GLN A 429 -20.53 7.95 7.60
CA GLN A 429 -20.58 7.60 9.02
C GLN A 429 -21.01 8.79 9.89
N LYS A 430 -20.56 10.01 9.57
CA LYS A 430 -21.04 11.22 10.24
C LYS A 430 -22.53 11.43 10.00
N LEU A 431 -22.96 11.33 8.74
CA LEU A 431 -24.38 11.44 8.37
C LEU A 431 -25.23 10.34 9.03
N ARG A 432 -24.76 9.08 9.07
CA ARG A 432 -25.43 7.95 9.74
C ARG A 432 -25.57 8.12 11.25
N ARG A 433 -24.61 8.79 11.90
CA ARG A 433 -24.71 9.11 13.32
C ARG A 433 -25.71 10.24 13.59
N ALA A 434 -25.82 11.20 12.68
CA ALA A 434 -26.71 12.34 12.84
C ALA A 434 -28.15 12.05 12.40
N PHE A 435 -28.34 11.21 11.38
CA PHE A 435 -29.63 10.90 10.80
C PHE A 435 -29.94 9.41 10.95
N VAL A 436 -31.12 9.10 11.51
CA VAL A 436 -31.66 7.73 11.54
C VAL A 436 -31.84 7.23 10.10
N ILE A 437 -31.59 5.93 9.88
CA ILE A 437 -31.83 5.28 8.57
C ILE A 437 -33.26 5.59 8.11
N ALA A 438 -33.42 5.86 6.80
CA ALA A 438 -34.68 6.28 6.16
C ALA A 438 -35.20 7.70 6.49
N HIS A 439 -34.49 8.49 7.30
CA HIS A 439 -34.84 9.89 7.49
C HIS A 439 -34.37 10.74 6.29
N GLU A 440 -35.25 11.62 5.81
CA GLU A 440 -34.93 12.59 4.76
C GLU A 440 -34.22 13.81 5.34
N PHE A 441 -33.06 14.14 4.78
CA PHE A 441 -32.32 15.36 5.14
C PHE A 441 -32.03 16.21 3.90
N GLY A 442 -31.92 17.52 4.09
CA GLY A 442 -31.61 18.49 3.05
C GLY A 442 -30.10 18.80 2.95
N MET A 443 -29.76 19.67 2.00
CA MET A 443 -28.38 20.15 1.85
C MET A 443 -27.90 20.94 3.08
N THR A 444 -28.78 21.72 3.72
CA THR A 444 -28.44 22.50 4.92
C THR A 444 -28.10 21.58 6.08
N ASP A 445 -28.94 20.57 6.35
CA ASP A 445 -28.69 19.58 7.41
C ASP A 445 -27.34 18.86 7.18
N ALA A 446 -27.01 18.53 5.92
CA ALA A 446 -25.73 17.92 5.58
C ALA A 446 -24.54 18.87 5.81
N ILE A 447 -24.69 20.17 5.52
CA ILE A 447 -23.66 21.19 5.79
C ILE A 447 -23.40 21.27 7.29
N ASP A 448 -24.47 21.32 8.09
CA ASP A 448 -24.39 21.47 9.55
C ASP A 448 -23.74 20.24 10.19
N VAL A 449 -24.16 19.03 9.79
CA VAL A 449 -23.59 17.77 10.30
C VAL A 449 -22.13 17.58 9.88
N LEU A 450 -21.78 17.94 8.65
CA LEU A 450 -20.43 17.71 8.14
C LEU A 450 -19.45 18.83 8.52
N GLY A 451 -19.94 20.02 8.87
CA GLY A 451 -19.13 21.20 9.14
C GLY A 451 -18.33 21.66 7.92
N ILE A 452 -18.90 21.57 6.71
CA ILE A 452 -18.20 21.91 5.44
C ILE A 452 -19.04 22.82 4.55
N SER A 453 -18.38 23.56 3.66
CA SER A 453 -19.06 24.46 2.72
C SER A 453 -20.09 23.73 1.84
N LYS A 454 -21.14 24.45 1.40
CA LYS A 454 -22.20 23.92 0.52
C LYS A 454 -21.67 23.18 -0.71
N ALA A 455 -20.64 23.71 -1.37
CA ALA A 455 -20.01 23.05 -2.53
C ALA A 455 -19.31 21.73 -2.16
N SER A 456 -18.72 21.65 -0.97
CA SER A 456 -18.08 20.43 -0.46
C SER A 456 -19.10 19.41 0.02
N ALA A 457 -20.16 19.86 0.72
CA ALA A 457 -21.30 19.02 1.08
C ALA A 457 -21.97 18.44 -0.16
N HIS A 458 -22.21 19.26 -1.19
CA HIS A 458 -22.74 18.77 -2.47
C HIS A 458 -21.84 17.73 -3.13
N ARG A 459 -20.53 17.95 -3.20
CA ARG A 459 -19.58 16.97 -3.75
C ARG A 459 -19.57 15.67 -2.94
N ALA A 460 -19.60 15.77 -1.61
CA ALA A 460 -19.63 14.62 -0.73
C ALA A 460 -20.92 13.81 -0.94
N LEU A 461 -22.08 14.47 -0.95
CA LEU A 461 -23.37 13.82 -1.23
C LEU A 461 -23.42 13.20 -2.62
N VAL A 462 -22.88 13.87 -3.65
CA VAL A 462 -22.77 13.27 -4.99
C VAL A 462 -21.90 12.03 -4.98
N SER A 463 -20.76 12.05 -4.28
CA SER A 463 -19.89 10.87 -4.15
C SER A 463 -20.64 9.72 -3.49
N GLU A 464 -21.32 9.97 -2.37
CA GLU A 464 -22.09 8.95 -1.65
C GLU A 464 -23.31 8.44 -2.42
N ILE A 465 -23.93 9.27 -3.28
CA ILE A 465 -24.96 8.84 -4.22
C ILE A 465 -24.38 7.91 -5.28
N MET A 466 -23.21 8.25 -5.82
CA MET A 466 -22.53 7.43 -6.82
C MET A 466 -22.08 6.10 -6.23
N SER A 467 -21.66 6.07 -4.97
CA SER A 467 -21.33 4.85 -4.23
C SER A 467 -22.56 4.09 -3.70
N GLY A 468 -23.79 4.58 -3.98
CA GLY A 468 -25.03 3.91 -3.60
C GLY A 468 -25.43 4.02 -2.12
N ASN A 469 -24.66 4.71 -1.28
CA ASN A 469 -24.91 4.88 0.16
C ASN A 469 -26.07 5.84 0.46
N ILE A 470 -26.30 6.82 -0.43
CA ILE A 470 -27.34 7.83 -0.31
C ILE A 470 -28.24 7.78 -1.53
N GLU A 471 -29.55 7.89 -1.32
CA GLU A 471 -30.52 8.11 -2.39
C GLU A 471 -30.92 9.59 -2.43
N LYS A 472 -30.94 10.18 -3.62
CA LYS A 472 -31.46 11.52 -3.84
C LYS A 472 -32.96 11.46 -4.10
N LYS A 473 -33.77 11.99 -3.18
CA LYS A 473 -35.22 12.17 -3.32
C LYS A 473 -35.52 13.57 -3.86
N HIS A 474 -36.46 13.65 -4.80
CA HIS A 474 -36.89 14.89 -5.45
C HIS A 474 -35.81 15.66 -6.25
N LYS A 475 -36.23 16.74 -6.93
CA LYS A 475 -35.38 17.63 -7.73
C LYS A 475 -35.64 19.10 -7.36
N GLY A 476 -34.66 19.96 -7.58
CA GLY A 476 -34.79 21.40 -7.37
C GLY A 476 -34.60 21.81 -5.90
N ARG A 477 -35.31 22.86 -5.46
CA ARG A 477 -35.20 23.41 -4.10
C ARG A 477 -35.61 22.42 -3.00
N ASN A 478 -36.48 21.48 -3.33
CA ASN A 478 -36.96 20.44 -2.40
C ASN A 478 -36.14 19.15 -2.48
N THR A 479 -34.90 19.20 -2.98
CA THR A 479 -34.04 18.02 -3.01
C THR A 479 -33.78 17.54 -1.58
N LYS A 480 -34.15 16.28 -1.32
CA LYS A 480 -33.89 15.58 -0.07
C LYS A 480 -32.97 14.39 -0.34
N TYR A 481 -32.33 13.91 0.71
CA TYR A 481 -31.40 12.79 0.68
C TYR A 481 -31.83 11.79 1.74
N VAL A 482 -31.71 10.50 1.42
CA VAL A 482 -32.00 9.42 2.37
C VAL A 482 -30.79 8.51 2.45
N ILE A 483 -30.36 8.20 3.66
CA ILE A 483 -29.33 7.19 3.88
C ILE A 483 -29.96 5.81 3.68
N LYS A 484 -29.40 5.01 2.76
CA LYS A 484 -29.85 3.62 2.59
C LYS A 484 -29.36 2.78 3.77
N ALA A 485 -30.22 1.85 4.22
CA ALA A 485 -29.78 0.78 5.11
C ALA A 485 -28.64 0.05 4.41
N GLY A 486 -27.44 0.07 4.99
CA GLY A 486 -26.39 -0.82 4.52
C GLY A 486 -26.79 -2.25 4.87
N GLU A 487 -26.60 -3.17 3.94
CA GLU A 487 -26.69 -4.61 4.23
C GLU A 487 -25.63 -5.06 5.25
#